data_AF-A0A1L7VU72-F1
#
_entry.id   AF-A0A1L7VU72-F1
#
_cell.length_a   1.000
_cell.length_b   1.000
_cell.length_c   1.000
_cell.angle_alpha   90.00
_cell.angle_beta   90.00
_cell.angle_gamma   90.00
#
_symmetry.space_group_name_H-M   'P 1'
#
loop_
_entity.id
_entity.type
_entity.pdbx_description
1 polymer ?
#
loop_
_entity_poly.entity_id
_entity_poly.type
_entity_poly.pdbx_seq_one_letter_code
_entity_poly.pdbx_strand_id
1 'polypeptide(L)'
;MRLINTKTLELHEFFSESTPPYAILSHAWGDQEVSFQDWQNRQQVTQKHGYTKILKACNEALKHKLEWLWVDTNCIDKSSSAELSEAINSMFEYYEKSEICFAYLADVPTASQAEDTLNSQIEKSRWFTRGWTLQELLAPKHLMFYTADWSAIYKDHFTLVSIITKIDYEFLSGEVSLQEASVAERMSWLAKRTTTRTEDMAYCMLGIFGINMPLLYGEGKRAFVRLQEEIIKTSNDHTIFCWGWNEDVPRNWASFLAPWPITFEGAGAFEILESDDVSVFSMSNGGLSIRLPVLPETAPNSTTIDLWLVKLQATSRRFPYPTKPACIRVVGRRVGELLYVARFPYPPRPVSISTFPILAPKRPLLVMNKLSNTRLYGNQYQPDFRYQPLKFTIVEQPGDFRTAWHCVALDGCNCESERKGNTFRLRLHSKGVWWAAVIVGTMESLPQTRICILLGGTSLHGSRGISVGLVKARGDGPHIGQKDENDAILHQWSQQLQLNDQIALPAAFESLLGISITLHESRGGLEADTRVLCLYKDQFGRSV
;
A
#
# COMPACT_ATOMS: atom_id res chain seq x y z
N MET A 1 29.35 19.85 10.60
CA MET A 1 28.62 19.07 11.63
C MET A 1 29.20 19.35 13.01
N ARG A 2 28.45 19.12 14.10
CA ARG A 2 28.96 19.20 15.46
C ARG A 2 29.04 17.83 16.12
N LEU A 3 30.06 17.61 16.94
CA LEU A 3 30.31 16.36 17.67
C LEU A 3 30.59 16.66 19.15
N ILE A 4 30.19 15.73 20.02
CA ILE A 4 30.47 15.76 21.46
C ILE A 4 31.80 15.06 21.69
N ASN A 5 32.74 15.71 22.38
CA ASN A 5 33.91 15.02 22.90
C ASN A 5 33.47 14.08 24.04
N THR A 6 33.72 12.79 23.91
CA THR A 6 33.20 11.77 24.83
C THR A 6 33.83 11.83 26.23
N LYS A 7 34.95 12.52 26.39
CA LYS A 7 35.65 12.72 27.68
C LYS A 7 35.26 14.04 28.35
N THR A 8 35.31 15.14 27.61
CA THR A 8 35.06 16.49 28.18
C THR A 8 33.59 16.89 28.12
N LEU A 9 32.79 16.23 27.27
CA LEU A 9 31.39 16.53 26.96
C LEU A 9 31.19 17.88 26.26
N GLU A 10 32.27 18.49 25.77
CA GLU A 10 32.22 19.74 25.01
C GLU A 10 31.79 19.47 23.56
N LEU A 11 31.06 20.42 22.98
CA LEU A 11 30.66 20.38 21.57
C LEU A 11 31.72 21.06 20.70
N HIS A 12 32.14 20.38 19.64
CA HIS A 12 33.09 20.90 18.66
C HIS A 12 32.47 20.86 17.27
N GLU A 13 32.74 21.88 16.48
CA GLU A 13 32.31 21.98 15.09
C GLU A 13 33.41 21.52 14.15
N PHE A 14 33.03 20.69 13.19
CA PHE A 14 33.90 20.14 12.15
C PHE A 14 33.29 20.39 10.77
N PHE A 15 34.15 20.70 9.82
CA PHE A 15 33.78 20.87 8.42
C PHE A 15 34.17 19.60 7.65
N SER A 16 33.42 19.26 6.61
CA SER A 16 33.44 17.97 5.90
C SER A 16 34.79 17.23 5.86
N GLU A 17 35.86 17.86 5.37
CA GLU A 17 37.19 17.23 5.24
C GLU A 17 37.94 16.97 6.55
N SER A 18 37.56 17.65 7.64
CA SER A 18 38.22 17.56 8.96
C SER A 18 37.42 16.77 9.99
N THR A 19 36.35 16.07 9.56
CA THR A 19 35.50 15.30 10.49
C THR A 19 36.26 14.07 11.00
N PRO A 20 36.54 13.96 12.31
CA PRO A 20 37.24 12.80 12.88
C PRO A 20 36.32 11.58 12.94
N PRO A 21 36.84 10.34 13.09
CA PRO A 21 36.01 9.16 13.34
C PRO A 21 35.12 9.34 14.59
N TYR A 22 33.84 8.97 14.48
CA TYR A 22 32.84 9.19 15.53
C TYR A 22 31.85 8.02 15.63
N ALA A 23 31.29 7.86 16.83
CA ALA A 23 30.08 7.06 17.05
C ALA A 23 28.83 7.92 16.84
N ILE A 24 27.71 7.30 16.52
CA ILE A 24 26.41 7.99 16.39
C ILE A 24 25.33 7.31 17.23
N LEU A 25 24.47 8.11 17.87
CA LEU A 25 23.34 7.59 18.65
C LEU A 25 22.04 7.68 17.85
N SER A 26 21.42 6.53 17.60
CA SER A 26 20.08 6.40 17.05
C SER A 26 19.07 6.14 18.17
N HIS A 27 17.95 6.88 18.20
CA HIS A 27 16.92 6.68 19.22
C HIS A 27 15.55 7.25 18.83
N ALA A 28 14.48 6.62 19.34
CA ALA A 28 13.15 7.21 19.29
C ALA A 28 13.00 8.25 20.41
N TRP A 29 12.95 9.53 20.06
CA TRP A 29 12.85 10.65 21.02
C TRP A 29 11.81 10.36 22.11
N GLY A 30 12.25 10.46 23.36
CA GLY A 30 11.42 10.31 24.54
C GLY A 30 11.06 11.66 25.16
N ASP A 31 10.52 11.60 26.37
CA ASP A 31 10.37 12.78 27.20
C ASP A 31 11.73 13.21 27.76
N GLN A 32 11.91 14.52 27.99
CA GLN A 32 13.13 15.08 28.58
C GLN A 32 14.41 14.85 27.75
N GLU A 33 14.30 14.92 26.42
CA GLU A 33 15.47 15.01 25.54
C GLU A 33 16.27 16.30 25.83
N VAL A 34 17.57 16.24 25.53
CA VAL A 34 18.49 17.35 25.76
C VAL A 34 18.76 18.05 24.44
N SER A 35 18.31 19.31 24.33
CA SER A 35 18.56 20.16 23.16
C SER A 35 20.01 20.65 23.11
N PHE A 36 20.39 21.29 22.00
CA PHE A 36 21.66 22.00 21.88
C PHE A 36 21.82 23.07 22.98
N GLN A 37 20.78 23.86 23.21
CA GLN A 37 20.77 24.94 24.22
C GLN A 37 20.90 24.38 25.64
N ASP A 38 20.19 23.28 25.92
CA ASP A 38 20.32 22.57 27.20
C ASP A 38 21.75 22.07 27.42
N TRP A 39 22.40 21.53 26.37
CA TRP A 39 23.76 20.99 26.45
C TRP A 39 24.80 22.08 26.71
N GLN A 40 24.62 23.27 26.14
CA GLN A 40 25.47 24.44 26.44
C GLN A 40 25.40 24.82 27.93
N ASN A 41 24.26 24.61 28.58
CA ASN A 41 24.06 24.89 30.01
C ASN A 41 23.88 23.60 30.85
N ARG A 42 24.75 22.62 30.59
CA ARG A 42 24.66 21.23 31.09
C ARG A 42 24.37 21.07 32.59
N GLN A 43 24.82 21.99 33.44
CA GLN A 43 24.61 21.93 34.88
C GLN A 43 23.12 21.93 35.27
N GLN A 44 22.26 22.54 34.45
CA GLN A 44 20.83 22.67 34.72
C GLN A 44 20.00 21.46 34.24
N VAL A 45 20.60 20.56 33.47
CA VAL A 45 19.88 19.47 32.78
C VAL A 45 20.41 18.08 33.12
N THR A 46 21.26 17.97 34.14
CA THR A 46 21.83 16.70 34.63
C THR A 46 20.77 15.70 35.10
N GLN A 47 19.58 16.20 35.49
CA GLN A 47 18.45 15.37 35.92
C GLN A 47 17.58 14.86 34.76
N LYS A 48 17.78 15.36 33.53
CA LYS A 48 17.01 14.91 32.37
C LYS A 48 17.45 13.49 31.98
N HIS A 49 16.48 12.62 31.69
CA HIS A 49 16.78 11.25 31.22
C HIS A 49 17.62 11.25 29.93
N GLY A 50 17.37 12.21 29.02
CA GLY A 50 18.18 12.38 27.82
C GLY A 50 19.66 12.65 28.12
N TYR A 51 20.00 13.31 29.23
CA TYR A 51 21.38 13.59 29.61
C TYR A 51 22.11 12.30 29.99
N THR A 52 21.50 11.49 30.86
CA THR A 52 22.04 10.19 31.26
C THR A 52 22.23 9.25 30.07
N LYS A 53 21.28 9.25 29.13
CA LYS A 53 21.37 8.49 27.88
C LYS A 53 22.61 8.89 27.07
N ILE A 54 22.84 10.19 26.87
CA ILE A 54 24.00 10.68 26.11
C ILE A 54 25.31 10.36 26.84
N LEU A 55 25.37 10.47 28.17
CA LEU A 55 26.55 10.06 28.94
C LEU A 55 26.89 8.57 28.77
N LYS A 56 25.87 7.70 28.81
CA LYS A 56 26.07 6.28 28.56
C LYS A 56 26.53 6.02 27.12
N ALA A 57 25.99 6.73 26.13
CA ALA A 57 26.47 6.68 24.76
C ALA A 57 27.94 7.10 24.62
N CYS A 58 28.37 8.17 25.32
CA CYS A 58 29.78 8.57 25.36
C CYS A 58 30.67 7.48 25.96
N ASN A 59 30.22 6.84 27.04
CA ASN A 59 30.94 5.73 27.65
C ASN A 59 31.06 4.52 26.71
N GLU A 60 30.00 4.19 25.97
CA GLU A 60 30.07 3.14 24.93
C GLU A 60 31.05 3.54 23.80
N ALA A 61 30.98 4.77 23.30
CA ALA A 61 31.92 5.26 22.29
C ALA A 61 33.38 5.14 22.74
N LEU A 62 33.68 5.45 24.01
CA LEU A 62 35.01 5.28 24.59
C LEU A 62 35.47 3.81 24.64
N LYS A 63 34.58 2.85 24.89
CA LYS A 63 34.90 1.41 24.82
C LYS A 63 35.28 1.00 23.40
N HIS A 64 34.69 1.64 22.40
CA HIS A 64 35.03 1.49 20.99
C HIS A 64 36.21 2.38 20.54
N LYS A 65 36.90 3.06 21.48
CA LYS A 65 38.04 3.96 21.23
C LYS A 65 37.69 5.17 20.35
N LEU A 66 36.44 5.62 20.39
CA LEU A 66 35.95 6.80 19.67
C LEU A 66 35.87 7.98 20.63
N GLU A 67 36.59 9.06 20.28
CA GLU A 67 36.61 10.30 21.05
C GLU A 67 35.40 11.20 20.78
N TRP A 68 34.67 10.92 19.70
CA TRP A 68 33.59 11.77 19.23
C TRP A 68 32.28 11.00 19.15
N LEU A 69 31.19 11.65 19.58
CA LEU A 69 29.83 11.14 19.50
C LEU A 69 28.92 12.18 18.82
N TRP A 70 28.09 11.73 17.90
CA TRP A 70 27.01 12.54 17.34
C TRP A 70 25.64 12.11 17.90
N VAL A 71 24.81 13.09 18.26
CA VAL A 71 23.41 12.88 18.67
C VAL A 71 22.55 14.01 18.10
N ASP A 72 21.52 13.69 17.33
CA ASP A 72 20.65 14.65 16.64
C ASP A 72 19.94 15.66 17.57
N THR A 73 19.76 15.31 18.84
CA THR A 73 19.08 16.16 19.83
C THR A 73 19.88 17.38 20.23
N ASN A 74 21.21 17.25 20.39
CA ASN A 74 22.08 18.31 20.87
C ASN A 74 23.20 18.72 19.89
N CYS A 75 23.49 17.90 18.87
CA CYS A 75 24.48 18.22 17.83
C CYS A 75 23.91 19.08 16.70
N ILE A 76 22.59 19.30 16.66
CA ILE A 76 21.92 20.18 15.71
C ILE A 76 21.24 21.32 16.47
N ASP A 77 21.50 22.56 16.09
CA ASP A 77 20.73 23.71 16.58
C ASP A 77 19.42 23.83 15.79
N LYS A 78 18.36 23.27 16.38
CA LYS A 78 17.02 23.29 15.80
C LYS A 78 16.37 24.68 15.81
N SER A 79 16.97 25.67 16.46
CA SER A 79 16.54 27.08 16.38
C SER A 79 17.04 27.79 15.13
N SER A 80 18.10 27.27 14.50
CA SER A 80 18.63 27.75 13.23
C SER A 80 17.98 26.97 12.08
N SER A 81 17.10 27.63 11.30
CA SER A 81 16.43 26.99 10.16
C SER A 81 17.42 26.59 9.05
N ALA A 82 18.48 27.37 8.86
CA ALA A 82 19.55 27.07 7.90
C ALA A 82 20.28 25.78 8.30
N GLU A 83 20.70 25.69 9.56
CA GLU A 83 21.40 24.50 10.07
C GLU A 83 20.50 23.27 10.08
N LEU A 84 19.25 23.41 10.51
CA LEU A 84 18.28 22.31 10.48
C LEU A 84 18.07 21.79 9.05
N SER A 85 18.02 22.68 8.06
CA SER A 85 17.87 22.32 6.66
C SER A 85 19.11 21.58 6.13
N GLU A 86 20.30 22.06 6.46
CA GLU A 86 21.56 21.40 6.10
C GLU A 86 21.66 20.02 6.75
N ALA A 87 21.37 19.93 8.05
CA ALA A 87 21.46 18.69 8.81
C ALA A 87 20.50 17.61 8.31
N ILE A 88 19.24 17.95 8.01
CA ILE A 88 18.27 16.99 7.46
C ILE A 88 18.69 16.48 6.07
N ASN A 89 19.21 17.36 5.22
CA ASN A 89 19.71 16.97 3.89
C ASN A 89 20.99 16.11 3.97
N SER A 90 21.71 16.17 5.10
CA SER A 90 22.98 15.45 5.32
C SER A 90 22.84 14.28 6.30
N MET A 91 21.64 14.04 6.86
CA MET A 91 21.46 13.12 7.99
C MET A 91 21.88 11.70 7.62
N PHE A 92 21.49 11.20 6.46
CA PHE A 92 21.90 9.88 5.98
C PHE A 92 23.42 9.75 5.90
N GLU A 93 24.11 10.75 5.35
CA GLU A 93 25.57 10.77 5.26
C GLU A 93 26.22 10.77 6.66
N TYR A 94 25.61 11.46 7.64
CA TYR A 94 26.10 11.42 9.03
C TYR A 94 26.01 10.02 9.65
N TYR A 95 24.99 9.24 9.32
CA TYR A 95 24.90 7.85 9.76
C TYR A 95 25.83 6.93 8.96
N GLU A 96 25.94 7.11 7.65
CA GLU A 96 26.81 6.33 6.75
C GLU A 96 28.30 6.49 7.09
N LYS A 97 28.74 7.70 7.44
CA LYS A 97 30.12 8.01 7.81
C LYS A 97 30.47 7.70 9.26
N SER A 98 29.51 7.32 10.08
CA SER A 98 29.79 6.91 11.46
C SER A 98 30.55 5.58 11.49
N GLU A 99 31.47 5.43 12.45
CA GLU A 99 32.19 4.16 12.66
C GLU A 99 31.27 3.11 13.28
N ILE A 100 30.33 3.54 14.12
CA ILE A 100 29.32 2.68 14.74
C ILE A 100 28.09 3.49 15.12
N CYS A 101 26.92 2.92 14.87
CA CYS A 101 25.63 3.42 15.31
C CYS A 101 25.12 2.62 16.50
N PHE A 102 24.82 3.31 17.60
CA PHE A 102 24.14 2.74 18.76
C PHE A 102 22.63 2.95 18.61
N ALA A 103 21.88 1.91 18.28
CA ALA A 103 20.42 1.92 18.24
C ALA A 103 19.83 1.66 19.63
N TYR A 104 19.41 2.72 20.31
CA TYR A 104 18.91 2.65 21.68
C TYR A 104 17.39 2.44 21.72
N LEU A 105 16.98 1.27 22.20
CA LEU A 105 15.59 0.84 22.37
C LEU A 105 15.13 1.13 23.81
N ALA A 106 14.68 2.37 24.04
CA ALA A 106 14.30 2.86 25.37
C ALA A 106 13.13 2.10 26.04
N ASP A 107 12.33 1.39 25.25
CA ASP A 107 11.14 0.63 25.64
C ASP A 107 11.39 -0.89 25.78
N VAL A 108 12.62 -1.33 25.54
CA VAL A 108 13.05 -2.71 25.83
C VAL A 108 13.88 -2.68 27.12
N PRO A 109 13.43 -3.26 28.24
CA PRO A 109 14.08 -3.05 29.55
C PRO A 109 15.51 -3.57 29.65
N THR A 110 15.76 -4.81 29.20
CA THR A 110 17.05 -5.49 29.31
C THR A 110 17.21 -6.59 28.27
N ALA A 111 18.44 -6.87 27.84
CA ALA A 111 18.77 -8.04 27.03
C ALA A 111 18.86 -9.33 27.87
N SER A 112 18.92 -9.22 29.21
CA SER A 112 19.07 -10.37 30.13
C SER A 112 17.73 -11.04 30.47
N GLN A 113 17.00 -11.48 29.44
CA GLN A 113 15.69 -12.12 29.57
C GLN A 113 15.53 -13.26 28.56
N ALA A 114 14.43 -14.02 28.68
CA ALA A 114 14.11 -15.09 27.74
C ALA A 114 13.98 -14.55 26.31
N GLU A 115 14.43 -15.32 25.32
CA GLU A 115 14.54 -14.90 23.92
C GLU A 115 13.20 -14.51 23.30
N ASP A 116 12.15 -15.30 23.53
CA ASP A 116 10.81 -14.98 23.01
C ASP A 116 10.27 -13.66 23.55
N THR A 117 10.52 -13.39 24.84
CA THR A 117 10.14 -12.13 25.49
C THR A 117 10.90 -10.95 24.91
N LEU A 118 12.22 -11.10 24.74
CA LEU A 118 13.07 -10.07 24.15
C LEU A 118 12.64 -9.76 22.72
N ASN A 119 12.47 -10.79 21.88
CA ASN A 119 12.08 -10.63 20.49
C ASN A 119 10.70 -9.95 20.35
N SER A 120 9.73 -10.32 21.20
CA SER A 120 8.41 -9.68 21.20
C SER A 120 8.47 -8.21 21.63
N GLN A 121 9.37 -7.83 22.55
CA GLN A 121 9.56 -6.44 22.95
C GLN A 121 10.27 -5.63 21.87
N ILE A 122 11.29 -6.19 21.22
CA ILE A 122 11.99 -5.57 20.09
C ILE A 122 11.00 -5.31 18.95
N GLU A 123 10.18 -6.29 18.58
CA GLU A 123 9.15 -6.16 17.52
C GLU A 123 8.17 -5.02 17.80
N LYS A 124 7.82 -4.80 19.07
CA LYS A 124 6.90 -3.73 19.50
C LYS A 124 7.59 -2.40 19.77
N SER A 125 8.92 -2.34 19.67
CA SER A 125 9.65 -1.12 20.00
C SER A 125 9.26 0.02 19.07
N ARG A 126 9.03 1.19 19.66
CA ARG A 126 8.76 2.43 18.92
C ARG A 126 9.88 2.76 17.94
N TRP A 127 11.10 2.28 18.18
CA TRP A 127 12.22 2.53 17.26
C TRP A 127 11.91 2.02 15.85
N PHE A 128 11.27 0.86 15.68
CA PHE A 128 10.92 0.33 14.35
C PHE A 128 9.73 1.01 13.68
N THR A 129 8.95 1.80 14.41
CA THR A 129 7.76 2.50 13.89
C THR A 129 8.00 3.98 13.61
N ARG A 130 9.18 4.53 13.92
CA ARG A 130 9.55 5.92 13.63
C ARG A 130 10.06 6.07 12.20
N GLY A 131 9.72 7.17 11.53
CA GLY A 131 10.20 7.43 10.15
C GLY A 131 11.71 7.60 10.07
N TRP A 132 12.28 8.49 10.89
CA TRP A 132 13.71 8.84 10.87
C TRP A 132 14.63 7.64 11.11
N THR A 133 14.27 6.73 12.01
CA THR A 133 15.04 5.53 12.32
C THR A 133 15.20 4.57 11.13
N LEU A 134 14.48 4.77 10.02
CA LEU A 134 14.70 4.01 8.80
C LEU A 134 16.06 4.34 8.16
N GLN A 135 16.45 5.61 8.11
CA GLN A 135 17.80 5.99 7.64
C GLN A 135 18.85 5.54 8.65
N GLU A 136 18.55 5.65 9.94
CA GLU A 136 19.44 5.25 11.03
C GLU A 136 19.66 3.72 11.08
N LEU A 137 18.74 2.96 10.49
CA LEU A 137 18.85 1.51 10.27
C LEU A 137 19.72 1.16 9.05
N LEU A 138 19.52 1.87 7.94
CA LEU A 138 20.04 1.47 6.63
C LEU A 138 21.37 2.14 6.25
N ALA A 139 21.68 3.31 6.81
CA ALA A 139 22.88 4.06 6.46
C ALA A 139 24.15 3.54 7.15
N PRO A 140 24.18 3.23 8.46
CA PRO A 140 25.42 2.83 9.13
C PRO A 140 25.95 1.48 8.65
N LYS A 141 27.27 1.36 8.50
CA LYS A 141 27.95 0.09 8.21
C LYS A 141 27.97 -0.86 9.41
N HIS A 142 27.96 -0.30 10.62
CA HIS A 142 27.98 -1.05 11.86
C HIS A 142 26.88 -0.53 12.79
N LEU A 143 25.88 -1.38 13.04
CA LEU A 143 24.73 -1.06 13.89
C LEU A 143 24.70 -2.00 15.08
N MET A 144 24.63 -1.45 16.29
CA MET A 144 24.52 -2.21 17.53
C MET A 144 23.28 -1.77 18.31
N PHE A 145 22.40 -2.72 18.61
CA PHE A 145 21.21 -2.45 19.41
C PHE A 145 21.53 -2.50 20.91
N TYR A 146 20.95 -1.57 21.66
CA TYR A 146 21.04 -1.48 23.11
C TYR A 146 19.65 -1.35 23.73
N THR A 147 19.40 -2.07 24.82
CA THR A 147 18.17 -1.93 25.63
C THR A 147 18.28 -0.75 26.60
N ALA A 148 17.19 -0.43 27.31
CA ALA A 148 17.09 0.71 28.22
C ALA A 148 18.16 0.72 29.35
N ASP A 149 18.54 -0.46 29.84
CA ASP A 149 19.62 -0.60 30.82
C ASP A 149 21.03 -0.48 30.23
N TRP A 150 21.15 -0.34 28.90
CA TRP A 150 22.39 -0.36 28.10
C TRP A 150 23.07 -1.72 28.02
N SER A 151 22.33 -2.81 28.21
CA SER A 151 22.82 -4.11 27.76
C SER A 151 22.73 -4.21 26.24
N ALA A 152 23.85 -4.56 25.62
CA ALA A 152 23.93 -4.74 24.18
C ALA A 152 23.23 -6.03 23.77
N ILE A 153 22.55 -5.98 22.64
CA ILE A 153 21.90 -7.14 22.07
C ILE A 153 22.89 -7.72 21.04
N TYR A 154 23.48 -8.89 21.33
CA TYR A 154 24.62 -9.45 20.56
C TYR A 154 24.27 -10.53 19.52
N LYS A 155 23.01 -10.97 19.46
CA LYS A 155 22.58 -12.04 18.54
C LYS A 155 22.45 -11.51 17.10
N ASP A 156 22.32 -12.42 16.12
CA ASP A 156 22.03 -12.04 14.73
C ASP A 156 20.63 -11.41 14.64
N HIS A 157 20.58 -10.09 14.85
CA HIS A 157 19.35 -9.31 14.81
C HIS A 157 18.85 -9.11 13.40
N PHE A 158 19.67 -9.31 12.36
CA PHE A 158 19.27 -8.99 11.00
C PHE A 158 18.10 -9.86 10.54
N THR A 159 18.01 -11.12 10.98
CA THR A 159 16.85 -11.97 10.72
C THR A 159 15.57 -11.39 11.35
N LEU A 160 15.62 -11.02 12.63
CA LEU A 160 14.48 -10.44 13.33
C LEU A 160 14.09 -9.07 12.76
N VAL A 161 15.09 -8.22 12.50
CA VAL A 161 14.93 -6.89 11.91
C VAL A 161 14.34 -6.99 10.51
N SER A 162 14.78 -7.95 9.69
CA SER A 162 14.19 -8.22 8.37
C SER A 162 12.71 -8.60 8.49
N ILE A 163 12.36 -9.47 9.46
CA ILE A 163 10.96 -9.84 9.72
C ILE A 163 10.12 -8.63 10.14
N ILE A 164 10.63 -7.79 11.04
CA ILE A 164 9.92 -6.60 11.54
C ILE A 164 9.73 -5.57 10.44
N THR A 165 10.80 -5.26 9.70
CA THR A 165 10.85 -4.14 8.76
C THR A 165 10.41 -4.51 7.35
N LYS A 166 10.37 -5.81 7.02
CA LYS A 166 10.16 -6.34 5.67
C LYS A 166 11.21 -5.85 4.67
N ILE A 167 12.43 -5.63 5.15
CA ILE A 167 13.61 -5.29 4.35
C ILE A 167 14.45 -6.55 4.21
N ASP A 168 14.82 -6.90 2.98
CA ASP A 168 15.63 -8.08 2.71
C ASP A 168 17.02 -7.95 3.36
N TYR A 169 17.57 -9.09 3.80
CA TYR A 169 18.84 -9.15 4.56
C TYR A 169 19.99 -8.42 3.86
N GLU A 170 20.08 -8.56 2.54
CA GLU A 170 21.16 -7.99 1.71
C GLU A 170 21.25 -6.45 1.78
N PHE A 171 20.12 -5.76 1.99
CA PHE A 171 20.09 -4.31 2.20
C PHE A 171 20.43 -3.93 3.64
N LEU A 172 20.08 -4.77 4.61
CA LEU A 172 20.40 -4.54 6.02
C LEU A 172 21.86 -4.82 6.35
N SER A 173 22.48 -5.79 5.69
CA SER A 173 23.90 -6.14 5.82
C SER A 173 24.81 -5.16 5.07
N GLY A 174 24.25 -4.37 4.14
CA GLY A 174 25.00 -3.50 3.24
C GLY A 174 25.76 -4.25 2.14
N GLU A 175 25.43 -5.53 1.91
CA GLU A 175 25.97 -6.33 0.80
C GLU A 175 25.51 -5.79 -0.55
N VAL A 176 24.28 -5.26 -0.59
CA VAL A 176 23.67 -4.68 -1.78
C VAL A 176 23.36 -3.20 -1.56
N SER A 177 23.62 -2.39 -2.59
CA SER A 177 23.32 -0.97 -2.56
C SER A 177 21.80 -0.73 -2.48
N LEU A 178 21.36 0.20 -1.61
CA LEU A 178 19.95 0.59 -1.52
C LEU A 178 19.39 1.11 -2.85
N GLN A 179 20.24 1.57 -3.76
CA GLN A 179 19.85 2.07 -5.08
C GLN A 179 19.46 0.93 -6.04
N GLU A 180 19.82 -0.32 -5.75
CA GLU A 180 19.38 -1.50 -6.50
C GLU A 180 17.92 -1.88 -6.17
N ALA A 181 17.42 -1.49 -5.00
CA ALA A 181 16.01 -1.62 -4.66
C ALA A 181 15.16 -0.66 -5.50
N SER A 182 14.04 -1.17 -6.00
CA SER A 182 13.08 -0.37 -6.76
C SER A 182 12.51 0.78 -5.91
N VAL A 183 11.98 1.81 -6.56
CA VAL A 183 11.31 2.91 -5.87
C VAL A 183 10.13 2.40 -5.04
N ALA A 184 9.34 1.45 -5.55
CA ALA A 184 8.24 0.85 -4.79
C ALA A 184 8.73 0.12 -3.53
N GLU A 185 9.85 -0.58 -3.62
CA GLU A 185 10.45 -1.30 -2.51
C GLU A 185 10.94 -0.36 -1.43
N ARG A 186 11.75 0.64 -1.78
CA ARG A 186 12.18 1.68 -0.85
C ARG A 186 11.02 2.43 -0.20
N MET A 187 9.98 2.78 -0.97
CA MET A 187 8.77 3.40 -0.41
C MET A 187 8.03 2.47 0.56
N SER A 188 8.03 1.16 0.30
CA SER A 188 7.35 0.17 1.14
C SER A 188 7.98 0.04 2.53
N TRP A 189 9.29 0.28 2.66
CA TRP A 189 10.01 0.27 3.94
C TRP A 189 9.52 1.36 4.91
N LEU A 190 8.92 2.43 4.37
CA LEU A 190 8.35 3.54 5.13
C LEU A 190 6.85 3.37 5.41
N ALA A 191 6.15 2.48 4.70
CA ALA A 191 4.69 2.43 4.65
C ALA A 191 4.01 2.34 6.03
N LYS A 192 4.61 1.60 6.99
CA LYS A 192 4.07 1.40 8.35
C LYS A 192 4.69 2.30 9.42
N ARG A 193 5.58 3.23 9.02
CA ARG A 193 6.26 4.14 9.94
C ARG A 193 5.46 5.42 10.13
N THR A 194 5.76 6.13 11.21
CA THR A 194 5.08 7.36 11.65
C THR A 194 6.08 8.44 12.03
N THR A 195 5.68 9.70 11.87
CA THR A 195 6.49 10.87 12.20
C THR A 195 5.68 11.85 13.03
N THR A 196 6.36 12.66 13.85
CA THR A 196 5.69 13.68 14.67
C THR A 196 5.20 14.85 13.82
N ARG A 197 6.05 15.36 12.93
CA ARG A 197 5.63 16.32 11.89
C ARG A 197 5.22 15.55 10.65
N THR A 198 4.18 16.03 9.97
CA THR A 198 3.66 15.35 8.79
C THR A 198 4.72 15.33 7.68
N GLU A 199 5.40 16.45 7.45
CA GLU A 199 6.38 16.63 6.38
C GLU A 199 7.61 15.73 6.54
N ASP A 200 7.97 15.39 7.78
CA ASP A 200 9.12 14.51 8.07
C ASP A 200 8.96 13.13 7.42
N MET A 201 7.74 12.70 7.12
CA MET A 201 7.51 11.45 6.38
C MET A 201 8.16 11.48 4.99
N ALA A 202 8.27 12.66 4.37
CA ALA A 202 9.03 12.83 3.14
C ALA A 202 10.52 13.03 3.43
N TYR A 203 10.85 13.86 4.42
CA TYR A 203 12.24 14.26 4.68
C TYR A 203 13.10 13.10 5.20
N CYS A 204 12.51 12.16 5.94
CA CYS A 204 13.19 10.93 6.36
C CYS A 204 13.44 9.93 5.22
N MET A 205 13.12 10.25 3.96
CA MET A 205 13.46 9.43 2.80
C MET A 205 14.53 10.05 1.88
N LEU A 206 14.96 11.28 2.16
CA LEU A 206 15.87 12.03 1.29
C LEU A 206 17.17 11.27 1.00
N GLY A 207 17.85 10.77 2.03
CA GLY A 207 19.08 10.00 1.84
C GLY A 207 18.89 8.64 1.18
N ILE A 208 17.80 7.94 1.50
CA ILE A 208 17.46 6.63 0.89
C ILE A 208 17.24 6.75 -0.63
N PHE A 209 16.75 7.91 -1.08
CA PHE A 209 16.60 8.21 -2.51
C PHE A 209 17.75 9.02 -3.10
N GLY A 210 18.71 9.49 -2.31
CA GLY A 210 19.78 10.38 -2.77
C GLY A 210 19.24 11.72 -3.30
N ILE A 211 18.25 12.31 -2.62
CA ILE A 211 17.57 13.54 -3.02
C ILE A 211 17.87 14.67 -2.04
N ASN A 212 18.08 15.86 -2.57
CA ASN A 212 18.08 17.09 -1.79
C ASN A 212 16.91 17.98 -2.24
N MET A 213 16.18 18.54 -1.26
CA MET A 213 15.09 19.47 -1.54
C MET A 213 14.86 20.45 -0.37
N PRO A 214 14.29 21.64 -0.63
CA PRO A 214 13.97 22.60 0.42
C PRO A 214 12.93 22.06 1.42
N LEU A 215 13.20 22.25 2.72
CA LEU A 215 12.30 21.86 3.79
C LEU A 215 11.28 22.97 4.06
N LEU A 216 10.00 22.68 3.76
CA LEU A 216 8.90 23.62 3.96
C LEU A 216 7.94 23.07 5.01
N TYR A 217 8.25 23.29 6.30
CA TYR A 217 7.32 22.93 7.38
C TYR A 217 6.04 23.76 7.31
N GLY A 218 4.88 23.10 7.37
CA GLY A 218 3.56 23.69 7.18
C GLY A 218 2.88 23.29 5.86
N GLU A 219 3.57 22.61 4.94
CA GLU A 219 2.98 22.13 3.69
C GLU A 219 2.21 20.79 3.81
N GLY A 220 2.31 20.12 4.96
CA GLY A 220 1.62 18.87 5.25
C GLY A 220 2.00 17.74 4.28
N LYS A 221 0.99 16.96 3.84
CA LYS A 221 1.20 15.80 2.95
C LYS A 221 1.78 16.16 1.58
N ARG A 222 1.81 17.45 1.21
CA ARG A 222 2.43 17.92 -0.04
C ARG A 222 3.93 17.63 -0.09
N ALA A 223 4.62 17.61 1.06
CA ALA A 223 6.03 17.26 1.12
C ALA A 223 6.31 15.89 0.48
N PHE A 224 5.42 14.91 0.68
CA PHE A 224 5.55 13.56 0.10
C PHE A 224 5.29 13.53 -1.41
N VAL A 225 4.41 14.39 -1.91
CA VAL A 225 4.23 14.56 -3.36
C VAL A 225 5.47 15.18 -3.97
N ARG A 226 6.05 16.22 -3.33
CA ARG A 226 7.31 16.84 -3.79
C ARG A 226 8.47 15.87 -3.80
N LEU A 227 8.60 15.00 -2.79
CA LEU A 227 9.61 13.93 -2.80
C LEU A 227 9.49 13.07 -4.07
N GLN A 228 8.28 12.62 -4.42
CA GLN A 228 8.05 11.85 -5.65
C GLN A 228 8.37 12.66 -6.91
N GLU A 229 8.06 13.97 -6.93
CA GLU A 229 8.44 14.86 -8.03
C GLU A 229 9.97 14.96 -8.18
N GLU A 230 10.73 15.00 -7.10
CA GLU A 230 12.21 14.98 -7.15
C GLU A 230 12.75 13.61 -7.59
N ILE A 231 12.18 12.49 -7.13
CA ILE A 231 12.54 11.14 -7.59
C ILE A 231 12.37 11.02 -9.11
N ILE A 232 11.27 11.54 -9.64
CA ILE A 232 10.96 11.49 -11.08
C ILE A 232 11.95 12.30 -11.93
N LYS A 233 12.62 13.30 -11.36
CA LYS A 233 13.63 14.08 -12.11
C LYS A 233 14.93 13.31 -12.30
N THR A 234 15.23 12.33 -11.45
CA THR A 234 16.52 11.61 -11.43
C THR A 234 16.41 10.12 -11.69
N SER A 235 15.20 9.55 -11.72
CA SER A 235 14.94 8.13 -11.95
C SER A 235 13.89 7.91 -13.04
N ASN A 236 14.06 6.86 -13.85
CA ASN A 236 13.06 6.36 -14.80
C ASN A 236 12.32 5.10 -14.28
N ASP A 237 12.37 4.85 -12.97
CA ASP A 237 11.76 3.66 -12.37
C ASP A 237 10.22 3.79 -12.29
N HIS A 238 9.50 3.01 -13.10
CA HIS A 238 8.04 3.02 -13.14
C HIS A 238 7.38 2.42 -11.90
N THR A 239 8.14 1.75 -11.03
CA THR A 239 7.60 1.20 -9.78
C THR A 239 7.14 2.31 -8.83
N ILE A 240 7.52 3.58 -9.04
CA ILE A 240 6.92 4.73 -8.33
C ILE A 240 5.39 4.81 -8.49
N PHE A 241 4.83 4.24 -9.57
CA PHE A 241 3.38 4.19 -9.79
C PHE A 241 2.73 2.92 -9.19
N CYS A 242 3.52 1.98 -8.67
CA CYS A 242 3.08 0.68 -8.18
C CYS A 242 2.53 0.67 -6.74
N TRP A 243 1.90 1.75 -6.31
CA TRP A 243 1.15 1.83 -5.06
C TRP A 243 -0.30 1.35 -5.22
N GLY A 244 -1.00 1.08 -4.13
CA GLY A 244 -2.39 0.61 -4.09
C GLY A 244 -3.39 1.64 -3.58
N TRP A 245 -4.61 1.64 -4.14
CA TRP A 245 -5.73 2.41 -3.60
C TRP A 245 -6.23 1.77 -2.31
N ASN A 246 -6.23 2.53 -1.20
CA ASN A 246 -6.73 2.12 0.10
C ASN A 246 -7.64 3.21 0.70
N GLU A 247 -8.10 3.02 1.93
CA GLU A 247 -9.01 3.95 2.62
C GLU A 247 -8.38 5.32 2.91
N ASP A 248 -7.05 5.43 2.92
CA ASP A 248 -6.31 6.69 3.15
C ASP A 248 -6.20 7.58 1.91
N VAL A 249 -6.56 7.06 0.72
CA VAL A 249 -6.53 7.83 -0.52
C VAL A 249 -7.74 8.77 -0.57
N PRO A 250 -7.54 10.10 -0.75
CA PRO A 250 -8.65 11.04 -0.89
C PRO A 250 -9.60 10.63 -2.02
N ARG A 251 -10.93 10.73 -1.79
CA ARG A 251 -11.94 10.31 -2.79
C ARG A 251 -11.80 11.00 -4.15
N ASN A 252 -11.23 12.21 -4.17
CA ASN A 252 -11.00 13.00 -5.36
C ASN A 252 -9.54 12.97 -5.84
N TRP A 253 -8.74 12.01 -5.37
CA TRP A 253 -7.38 11.84 -5.84
C TRP A 253 -7.38 11.43 -7.31
N ALA A 254 -6.69 12.19 -8.16
CA ALA A 254 -6.61 11.92 -9.60
C ALA A 254 -5.16 11.71 -10.10
N SER A 255 -4.20 11.96 -9.22
CA SER A 255 -2.76 11.88 -9.51
C SER A 255 -2.30 10.44 -9.70
N PHE A 256 -1.30 10.24 -10.57
CA PHE A 256 -0.54 8.98 -10.60
C PHE A 256 0.41 8.84 -9.41
N LEU A 257 0.82 9.95 -8.80
CA LEU A 257 1.65 9.95 -7.61
C LEU A 257 0.82 9.54 -6.41
N ALA A 258 1.46 8.82 -5.50
CA ALA A 258 0.80 8.32 -4.31
C ALA A 258 0.53 9.47 -3.33
N PRO A 259 -0.61 9.47 -2.64
CA PRO A 259 -0.92 10.52 -1.66
C PRO A 259 -0.10 10.39 -0.37
N TRP A 260 0.36 9.18 -0.03
CA TRP A 260 1.06 8.88 1.22
C TRP A 260 1.81 7.53 1.17
N PRO A 261 2.88 7.31 1.96
CA PRO A 261 3.65 6.06 1.93
C PRO A 261 2.85 4.80 2.26
N ILE A 262 1.82 4.88 3.11
CA ILE A 262 0.98 3.71 3.48
C ILE A 262 0.40 2.99 2.26
N THR A 263 0.18 3.72 1.16
CA THR A 263 -0.34 3.16 -0.09
C THR A 263 0.68 2.24 -0.80
N PHE A 264 1.96 2.30 -0.45
CA PHE A 264 3.00 1.37 -0.88
C PHE A 264 3.10 0.13 0.01
N GLU A 265 2.22 -0.05 1.00
CA GLU A 265 2.18 -1.30 1.76
C GLU A 265 2.01 -2.49 0.80
N GLY A 266 2.92 -3.46 0.87
CA GLY A 266 2.95 -4.64 0.00
C GLY A 266 3.45 -4.39 -1.41
N ALA A 267 3.95 -3.20 -1.73
CA ALA A 267 4.52 -2.86 -3.03
C ALA A 267 5.98 -3.29 -3.20
N GLY A 268 6.66 -3.78 -2.14
CA GLY A 268 8.07 -4.19 -2.23
C GLY A 268 8.35 -5.35 -3.18
N ALA A 269 7.34 -6.10 -3.58
CA ALA A 269 7.47 -7.14 -4.60
C ALA A 269 7.52 -6.60 -6.04
N PHE A 270 7.40 -5.28 -6.27
CA PHE A 270 7.50 -4.71 -7.61
C PHE A 270 8.96 -4.40 -7.97
N GLU A 271 9.35 -4.78 -9.17
CA GLU A 271 10.71 -4.61 -9.70
C GLU A 271 10.65 -3.92 -11.06
N ILE A 272 11.80 -3.38 -11.47
CA ILE A 272 11.97 -2.77 -12.79
C ILE A 272 11.89 -3.88 -13.84
N LEU A 273 11.07 -3.68 -14.87
CA LEU A 273 11.05 -4.56 -16.03
C LEU A 273 11.93 -3.95 -17.10
N GLU A 274 13.10 -4.55 -17.34
CA GLU A 274 14.03 -4.10 -18.37
C GLU A 274 13.38 -4.05 -19.76
N SER A 275 13.77 -3.05 -20.52
CA SER A 275 13.26 -2.79 -21.87
C SER A 275 14.26 -1.94 -22.62
N ASP A 276 14.48 -2.23 -23.91
CA ASP A 276 15.36 -1.45 -24.79
C ASP A 276 14.88 0.00 -25.02
N ASP A 277 13.64 0.29 -24.62
CA ASP A 277 13.03 1.60 -24.75
C ASP A 277 13.15 2.39 -23.44
N VAL A 278 13.68 3.60 -23.49
CA VAL A 278 13.68 4.51 -22.33
C VAL A 278 12.38 5.32 -22.30
N SER A 279 11.63 5.17 -21.21
CA SER A 279 10.46 6.01 -20.94
C SER A 279 10.90 7.23 -20.13
N VAL A 280 10.98 8.40 -20.77
CA VAL A 280 11.34 9.65 -20.09
C VAL A 280 10.12 10.26 -19.43
N PHE A 281 10.26 10.62 -18.15
CA PHE A 281 9.29 11.39 -17.41
C PHE A 281 9.53 12.90 -17.56
N SER A 282 8.47 13.71 -17.49
CA SER A 282 8.64 15.15 -17.26
C SER A 282 7.49 15.72 -16.44
N MET A 283 7.83 16.56 -15.46
CA MET A 283 6.83 17.35 -14.73
C MET A 283 6.61 18.68 -15.46
N SER A 284 5.36 18.95 -15.84
CA SER A 284 4.93 20.19 -16.47
C SER A 284 3.90 20.93 -15.60
N ASN A 285 3.54 22.16 -15.97
CA ASN A 285 2.43 22.86 -15.34
C ASN A 285 1.08 22.11 -15.46
N GLY A 286 0.94 21.22 -16.46
CA GLY A 286 -0.21 20.33 -16.65
C GLY A 286 -0.18 19.05 -15.82
N GLY A 287 0.94 18.73 -15.16
CA GLY A 287 1.16 17.49 -14.43
C GLY A 287 2.26 16.63 -15.05
N LEU A 288 2.24 15.33 -14.74
CA LEU A 288 3.23 14.37 -15.21
C LEU A 288 2.98 14.04 -16.69
N SER A 289 3.98 14.24 -17.54
CA SER A 289 3.96 13.79 -18.92
C SER A 289 4.90 12.61 -19.10
N ILE A 290 4.38 11.55 -19.72
CA ILE A 290 5.10 10.30 -19.94
C ILE A 290 4.57 9.61 -21.20
N ARG A 291 5.42 8.99 -22.01
CA ARG A 291 4.98 8.25 -23.19
C ARG A 291 4.94 6.76 -22.92
N LEU A 292 3.73 6.18 -22.83
CA LEU A 292 3.55 4.76 -22.51
C LEU A 292 2.66 4.02 -23.51
N PRO A 293 2.82 2.69 -23.66
CA PRO A 293 1.85 1.86 -24.36
C PRO A 293 0.49 1.88 -23.65
N VAL A 294 -0.57 2.10 -24.42
CA VAL A 294 -1.95 2.10 -23.91
C VAL A 294 -2.87 1.19 -24.70
N LEU A 295 -3.80 0.55 -23.99
CA LEU A 295 -4.88 -0.24 -24.58
C LEU A 295 -6.24 0.35 -24.19
N PRO A 296 -7.11 0.70 -25.15
CA PRO A 296 -8.48 1.06 -24.84
C PRO A 296 -9.24 -0.17 -24.32
N GLU A 297 -10.04 0.01 -23.27
CA GLU A 297 -10.92 -1.05 -22.74
C GLU A 297 -12.29 -1.08 -23.45
N THR A 298 -12.67 -0.05 -24.21
CA THR A 298 -13.98 0.05 -24.89
C THR A 298 -13.89 0.40 -26.38
N ALA A 299 -14.83 -0.15 -27.17
CA ALA A 299 -14.92 -0.05 -28.64
C ALA A 299 -15.34 1.35 -29.16
N PRO A 300 -15.12 1.67 -30.45
CA PRO A 300 -15.01 3.03 -31.00
C PRO A 300 -16.28 3.92 -31.02
N ASN A 301 -17.42 3.45 -30.51
CA ASN A 301 -18.70 4.13 -30.72
C ASN A 301 -19.32 4.59 -29.39
N SER A 302 -18.74 5.58 -28.72
CA SER A 302 -19.43 6.33 -27.66
C SER A 302 -18.67 7.60 -27.30
N THR A 303 -19.35 8.74 -27.35
CA THR A 303 -18.88 10.06 -26.89
C THR A 303 -18.76 10.17 -25.35
N THR A 304 -18.41 9.09 -24.64
CA THR A 304 -18.59 9.03 -23.17
C THR A 304 -17.44 8.28 -22.51
N ILE A 305 -16.46 9.04 -21.99
CA ILE A 305 -15.36 8.64 -21.09
C ILE A 305 -14.68 7.31 -21.48
N ASP A 306 -13.50 7.36 -22.10
CA ASP A 306 -12.78 6.13 -22.37
C ASP A 306 -11.93 5.70 -21.16
N LEU A 307 -11.84 4.37 -21.00
CA LEU A 307 -10.97 3.70 -20.05
C LEU A 307 -9.78 3.12 -20.81
N TRP A 308 -8.59 3.24 -20.23
CA TRP A 308 -7.38 2.68 -20.79
C TRP A 308 -6.57 1.91 -19.76
N LEU A 309 -5.87 0.89 -20.23
CA LEU A 309 -4.79 0.23 -19.50
C LEU A 309 -3.46 0.80 -19.97
N VAL A 310 -2.67 1.26 -19.01
CA VAL A 310 -1.33 1.82 -19.21
C VAL A 310 -0.31 0.78 -18.77
N LYS A 311 0.55 0.33 -19.70
CA LYS A 311 1.64 -0.60 -19.40
C LYS A 311 2.81 0.13 -18.76
N LEU A 312 3.31 -0.40 -17.65
CA LEU A 312 4.53 0.06 -16.99
C LEU A 312 5.75 -0.81 -17.36
N GLN A 313 6.94 -0.24 -17.22
CA GLN A 313 8.22 -0.95 -17.20
C GLN A 313 8.49 -1.43 -15.77
N ALA A 314 7.51 -2.17 -15.22
CA ALA A 314 7.56 -2.76 -13.90
C ALA A 314 6.92 -4.14 -13.95
N THR A 315 7.35 -5.05 -13.08
CA THR A 315 6.76 -6.39 -12.90
C THR A 315 6.64 -6.72 -11.42
N SER A 316 6.01 -7.85 -11.08
CA SER A 316 5.90 -8.32 -9.70
C SER A 316 6.58 -9.66 -9.50
N ARG A 317 7.49 -9.75 -8.51
CA ARG A 317 8.15 -10.99 -8.04
C ARG A 317 7.17 -12.12 -7.72
N ARG A 318 5.91 -11.79 -7.42
CA ARG A 318 4.85 -12.78 -7.12
C ARG A 318 4.52 -13.67 -8.33
N PHE A 319 4.85 -13.25 -9.54
CA PHE A 319 4.58 -14.01 -10.77
C PHE A 319 5.86 -14.11 -11.61
N PRO A 320 6.84 -14.91 -11.17
CA PRO A 320 8.19 -14.91 -11.76
C PRO A 320 8.21 -15.45 -13.19
N TYR A 321 7.29 -16.36 -13.58
CA TYR A 321 7.25 -16.92 -14.93
C TYR A 321 5.83 -17.18 -15.46
N PRO A 322 5.53 -16.78 -16.72
CA PRO A 322 6.27 -15.78 -17.50
C PRO A 322 6.19 -14.41 -16.81
N THR A 323 7.25 -13.60 -16.88
CA THR A 323 7.28 -12.24 -16.33
C THR A 323 6.19 -11.39 -16.99
N LYS A 324 5.31 -10.80 -16.18
CA LYS A 324 4.16 -10.02 -16.67
C LYS A 324 4.33 -8.54 -16.34
N PRO A 325 4.11 -7.63 -17.30
CA PRO A 325 4.17 -6.21 -17.01
C PRO A 325 3.01 -5.80 -16.10
N ALA A 326 3.32 -4.93 -15.14
CA ALA A 326 2.35 -4.23 -14.33
C ALA A 326 1.60 -3.21 -15.20
N CYS A 327 0.29 -3.16 -15.06
CA CYS A 327 -0.58 -2.25 -15.79
C CYS A 327 -1.45 -1.46 -14.80
N ILE A 328 -1.64 -0.17 -15.07
CA ILE A 328 -2.52 0.72 -14.30
C ILE A 328 -3.71 1.10 -15.15
N ARG A 329 -4.90 1.11 -14.56
CA ARG A 329 -6.10 1.62 -15.23
C ARG A 329 -6.21 3.13 -15.08
N VAL A 330 -6.58 3.79 -16.16
CA VAL A 330 -6.80 5.23 -16.21
C VAL A 330 -8.09 5.58 -16.91
N VAL A 331 -8.63 6.75 -16.56
CA VAL A 331 -9.84 7.31 -17.12
C VAL A 331 -9.56 8.71 -17.65
N GLY A 332 -10.18 9.11 -18.74
CA GLY A 332 -9.80 10.34 -19.40
C GLY A 332 -10.44 10.59 -20.75
N ARG A 333 -9.80 11.43 -21.54
CA ARG A 333 -10.19 11.73 -22.92
C ARG A 333 -8.97 12.03 -23.79
N ARG A 334 -9.12 11.80 -25.08
CA ARG A 334 -8.14 12.23 -26.09
C ARG A 334 -8.34 13.70 -26.44
N VAL A 335 -7.25 14.46 -26.54
CA VAL A 335 -7.24 15.82 -27.11
C VAL A 335 -6.03 15.93 -28.04
N GLY A 336 -6.28 15.91 -29.35
CA GLY A 336 -5.22 15.78 -30.35
C GLY A 336 -4.47 14.45 -30.19
N GLU A 337 -3.14 14.52 -30.12
CA GLU A 337 -2.27 13.35 -29.90
C GLU A 337 -2.03 13.01 -28.43
N LEU A 338 -2.48 13.87 -27.51
CA LEU A 338 -2.30 13.70 -26.07
C LEU A 338 -3.47 12.93 -25.46
N LEU A 339 -3.15 12.05 -24.52
CA LEU A 339 -4.14 11.40 -23.67
C LEU A 339 -4.16 12.07 -22.30
N TYR A 340 -5.27 12.76 -22.01
CA TYR A 340 -5.47 13.44 -20.73
C TYR A 340 -6.14 12.46 -19.77
N VAL A 341 -5.42 12.05 -18.73
CA VAL A 341 -5.87 10.95 -17.87
C VAL A 341 -5.72 11.21 -16.38
N ALA A 342 -6.59 10.56 -15.61
CA ALA A 342 -6.51 10.39 -14.17
C ALA A 342 -6.39 8.91 -13.82
N ARG A 343 -5.67 8.59 -12.74
CA ARG A 343 -5.61 7.21 -12.23
C ARG A 343 -7.00 6.75 -11.82
N PHE A 344 -7.40 5.56 -12.26
CA PHE A 344 -8.70 4.99 -11.91
C PHE A 344 -8.56 4.13 -10.64
N PRO A 345 -9.49 4.19 -9.68
CA PRO A 345 -9.35 3.50 -8.39
C PRO A 345 -9.33 1.97 -8.45
N TYR A 346 -9.86 1.37 -9.53
CA TYR A 346 -10.05 -0.08 -9.63
C TYR A 346 -9.44 -0.68 -10.90
N PRO A 347 -8.59 -1.72 -10.82
CA PRO A 347 -8.15 -2.39 -9.60
C PRO A 347 -7.29 -1.47 -8.71
N PRO A 348 -7.35 -1.64 -7.37
CA PRO A 348 -6.65 -0.74 -6.45
C PRO A 348 -5.14 -0.76 -6.65
N ARG A 349 -4.58 -1.92 -6.98
CA ARG A 349 -3.17 -2.11 -7.29
C ARG A 349 -2.94 -2.35 -8.78
N PRO A 350 -1.73 -2.08 -9.30
CA PRO A 350 -1.37 -2.48 -10.64
C PRO A 350 -1.59 -3.98 -10.85
N VAL A 351 -2.14 -4.33 -12.01
CA VAL A 351 -2.41 -5.73 -12.38
C VAL A 351 -1.38 -6.24 -13.37
N SER A 352 -1.01 -7.51 -13.21
CA SER A 352 -0.16 -8.22 -14.15
C SER A 352 -1.02 -8.78 -15.29
N ILE A 353 -0.74 -8.38 -16.53
CA ILE A 353 -1.49 -8.84 -17.71
C ILE A 353 -0.63 -9.84 -18.50
N SER A 354 -1.20 -11.00 -18.84
CA SER A 354 -0.51 -12.09 -19.55
C SER A 354 -0.20 -11.79 -21.02
N THR A 355 -1.03 -10.96 -21.67
CA THR A 355 -0.95 -10.66 -23.10
C THR A 355 -1.19 -9.17 -23.33
N PHE A 356 -0.13 -8.37 -23.23
CA PHE A 356 -0.15 -7.00 -23.76
C PHE A 356 0.29 -7.06 -25.23
N PRO A 357 -0.47 -6.53 -26.21
CA PRO A 357 -0.10 -6.58 -27.61
C PRO A 357 1.28 -5.96 -27.84
N ILE A 358 2.17 -6.68 -28.53
CA ILE A 358 3.54 -6.24 -28.85
C ILE A 358 3.54 -4.89 -29.59
N LEU A 359 2.50 -4.65 -30.40
CA LEU A 359 2.33 -3.46 -31.25
C LEU A 359 1.39 -2.40 -30.63
N ALA A 360 1.14 -2.43 -29.31
CA ALA A 360 0.30 -1.42 -28.68
C ALA A 360 0.88 -0.01 -28.90
N PRO A 361 0.09 0.95 -29.41
CA PRO A 361 0.61 2.27 -29.75
C PRO A 361 1.09 2.98 -28.49
N LYS A 362 2.35 3.42 -28.49
CA LYS A 362 2.86 4.33 -27.48
C LYS A 362 2.19 5.68 -27.64
N ARG A 363 1.62 6.21 -26.57
CA ARG A 363 0.96 7.51 -26.58
C ARG A 363 1.56 8.44 -25.53
N PRO A 364 1.73 9.73 -25.85
CA PRO A 364 2.06 10.71 -24.83
C PRO A 364 0.87 10.87 -23.88
N LEU A 365 1.03 10.33 -22.69
CA LEU A 365 0.13 10.52 -21.56
C LEU A 365 0.47 11.86 -20.91
N LEU A 366 -0.56 12.66 -20.66
CA LEU A 366 -0.49 13.78 -19.75
C LEU A 366 -1.40 13.46 -18.57
N VAL A 367 -0.77 13.06 -17.48
CA VAL A 367 -1.43 12.74 -16.22
C VAL A 367 -1.63 14.03 -15.44
N MET A 368 -2.89 14.36 -15.19
CA MET A 368 -3.24 15.63 -14.56
C MET A 368 -3.20 15.52 -13.04
N ASN A 369 -2.27 16.26 -12.42
CA ASN A 369 -2.23 16.39 -10.95
C ASN A 369 -3.07 17.59 -10.44
N LYS A 370 -3.63 18.42 -11.34
CA LYS A 370 -4.19 19.76 -11.01
C LYS A 370 -5.45 20.18 -11.80
N LEU A 371 -6.44 19.30 -11.99
CA LEU A 371 -7.78 19.77 -12.33
C LEU A 371 -8.67 19.81 -11.09
N SER A 372 -9.38 20.92 -10.91
CA SER A 372 -10.60 20.96 -10.11
C SER A 372 -11.52 19.84 -10.59
N ASN A 373 -12.07 19.07 -9.65
CA ASN A 373 -12.94 17.88 -9.81
C ASN A 373 -14.10 17.96 -10.84
N THR A 374 -14.27 19.06 -11.55
CA THR A 374 -15.52 19.46 -12.21
C THR A 374 -15.70 19.01 -13.66
N ARG A 375 -14.76 18.31 -14.32
CA ARG A 375 -14.94 18.00 -15.77
C ARG A 375 -14.46 16.66 -16.34
N LEU A 376 -13.80 15.77 -15.59
CA LEU A 376 -13.52 14.39 -16.08
C LEU A 376 -14.60 13.39 -15.65
N TYR A 377 -15.16 13.60 -14.46
CA TYR A 377 -16.49 13.13 -14.09
C TYR A 377 -17.44 14.26 -14.50
N GLY A 378 -17.91 14.27 -15.76
CA GLY A 378 -18.78 15.33 -16.25
C GLY A 378 -19.99 15.54 -15.33
N ASN A 379 -20.48 16.77 -15.22
CA ASN A 379 -21.77 17.14 -14.61
C ASN A 379 -22.99 16.54 -15.36
N GLN A 380 -22.89 15.32 -15.88
CA GLN A 380 -23.95 14.65 -16.60
C GLN A 380 -24.11 13.24 -16.05
N TYR A 381 -25.26 13.05 -15.41
CA TYR A 381 -25.93 11.78 -15.18
C TYR A 381 -25.06 10.70 -14.52
N GLN A 382 -25.24 10.54 -13.20
CA GLN A 382 -25.45 9.18 -12.68
C GLN A 382 -26.38 8.49 -13.69
N PRO A 383 -26.05 7.29 -14.21
CA PRO A 383 -26.99 6.60 -15.06
C PRO A 383 -28.29 6.52 -14.26
N ASP A 384 -29.36 7.04 -14.84
CA ASP A 384 -30.71 6.80 -14.37
C ASP A 384 -30.91 5.30 -14.59
N PHE A 385 -30.42 4.48 -13.65
CA PHE A 385 -30.67 3.04 -13.61
C PHE A 385 -32.16 2.91 -13.31
N ARG A 386 -32.99 3.08 -14.33
CA ARG A 386 -34.37 2.64 -14.27
C ARG A 386 -34.33 1.13 -14.20
N TYR A 387 -34.74 0.64 -13.03
CA TYR A 387 -35.04 -0.74 -12.63
C TYR A 387 -35.14 -1.73 -13.78
N GLN A 388 -34.15 -2.62 -13.90
CA GLN A 388 -34.08 -3.64 -14.95
C GLN A 388 -33.57 -4.99 -14.42
N PRO A 389 -33.97 -6.11 -15.07
CA PRO A 389 -33.68 -7.46 -14.61
C PRO A 389 -32.20 -7.84 -14.76
N LEU A 390 -31.67 -8.60 -13.79
CA LEU A 390 -30.33 -9.18 -13.81
C LEU A 390 -30.41 -10.64 -14.26
N LYS A 391 -29.50 -11.12 -15.14
CA LYS A 391 -29.54 -12.47 -15.72
C LYS A 391 -28.19 -13.17 -15.55
N PHE A 392 -28.18 -14.33 -14.90
CA PHE A 392 -26.99 -15.09 -14.50
C PHE A 392 -26.91 -16.40 -15.27
N THR A 393 -25.74 -16.77 -15.80
CA THR A 393 -25.56 -17.98 -16.62
C THR A 393 -24.39 -18.82 -16.12
N ILE A 394 -24.67 -20.00 -15.57
CA ILE A 394 -23.64 -20.96 -15.16
C ILE A 394 -23.04 -21.61 -16.41
N VAL A 395 -21.71 -21.68 -16.50
CA VAL A 395 -20.97 -22.17 -17.67
C VAL A 395 -20.40 -23.56 -17.36
N GLU A 396 -21.17 -24.61 -17.63
CA GLU A 396 -20.67 -25.99 -17.42
C GLU A 396 -19.32 -26.19 -18.13
N GLN A 397 -18.31 -26.66 -17.39
CA GLN A 397 -17.10 -27.20 -18.02
C GLN A 397 -17.43 -28.55 -18.67
N PRO A 398 -16.73 -28.95 -19.74
CA PRO A 398 -16.95 -30.22 -20.40
C PRO A 398 -16.48 -31.38 -19.49
N GLY A 399 -17.40 -31.84 -18.67
CA GLY A 399 -17.35 -33.04 -17.85
C GLY A 399 -18.76 -33.31 -17.32
N ASP A 400 -19.25 -34.54 -17.44
CA ASP A 400 -20.62 -34.96 -17.12
C ASP A 400 -20.96 -34.72 -15.63
N PHE A 401 -21.36 -33.50 -15.27
CA PHE A 401 -21.90 -33.18 -13.95
C PHE A 401 -23.36 -32.74 -14.11
N ARG A 402 -24.32 -33.57 -13.67
CA ARG A 402 -25.71 -33.11 -13.58
C ARG A 402 -25.87 -32.34 -12.28
N THR A 403 -26.13 -31.04 -12.37
CA THR A 403 -26.28 -30.16 -11.21
C THR A 403 -27.71 -29.67 -11.06
N ALA A 404 -28.27 -29.79 -9.84
CA ALA A 404 -29.55 -29.17 -9.49
C ALA A 404 -29.29 -27.86 -8.74
N TRP A 405 -29.82 -26.75 -9.27
CA TRP A 405 -29.61 -25.42 -8.73
C TRP A 405 -30.95 -24.76 -8.38
N HIS A 406 -31.00 -24.06 -7.24
CA HIS A 406 -32.16 -23.33 -6.75
C HIS A 406 -31.79 -21.91 -6.35
N CYS A 407 -32.71 -20.97 -6.56
CA CYS A 407 -32.53 -19.56 -6.23
C CYS A 407 -33.67 -19.08 -5.32
N VAL A 408 -33.32 -18.45 -4.19
CA VAL A 408 -34.27 -17.86 -3.23
C VAL A 408 -33.88 -16.40 -3.01
N ALA A 409 -34.86 -15.50 -2.96
CA ALA A 409 -34.64 -14.05 -2.79
C ALA A 409 -35.46 -13.49 -1.62
N LEU A 410 -34.92 -12.46 -0.94
CA LEU A 410 -35.59 -11.73 0.13
C LEU A 410 -36.49 -10.59 -0.38
N ASP A 411 -37.29 -10.05 0.55
CA ASP A 411 -38.36 -9.08 0.30
C ASP A 411 -37.93 -7.90 -0.59
N GLY A 412 -38.71 -7.63 -1.65
CA GLY A 412 -38.37 -6.65 -2.68
C GLY A 412 -37.55 -7.18 -3.87
N CYS A 413 -37.26 -8.48 -3.94
CA CYS A 413 -36.67 -9.14 -5.11
C CYS A 413 -37.38 -10.47 -5.41
N ASN A 414 -37.62 -10.77 -6.70
CA ASN A 414 -38.15 -12.06 -7.15
C ASN A 414 -37.12 -12.78 -8.02
N CYS A 415 -36.93 -14.09 -7.81
CA CYS A 415 -36.06 -14.93 -8.65
C CYS A 415 -36.91 -15.88 -9.49
N GLU A 416 -36.70 -15.90 -10.80
CA GLU A 416 -37.31 -16.85 -11.73
C GLU A 416 -36.20 -17.71 -12.34
N SER A 417 -36.30 -19.03 -12.21
CA SER A 417 -35.47 -19.96 -12.98
C SER A 417 -36.10 -20.15 -14.36
N GLU A 418 -35.36 -19.89 -15.43
CA GLU A 418 -35.88 -20.08 -16.78
C GLU A 418 -35.66 -21.54 -17.19
N ARG A 419 -36.74 -22.24 -17.60
CA ARG A 419 -36.80 -23.71 -17.77
C ARG A 419 -35.92 -24.28 -18.89
N LYS A 420 -34.99 -23.50 -19.43
CA LYS A 420 -33.96 -23.93 -20.41
C LYS A 420 -32.56 -23.71 -19.80
N GLY A 421 -32.08 -24.69 -19.04
CA GLY A 421 -30.69 -24.79 -18.59
C GLY A 421 -30.34 -24.08 -17.29
N ASN A 422 -29.05 -23.82 -17.06
CA ASN A 422 -28.49 -23.33 -15.80
C ASN A 422 -28.47 -21.80 -15.67
N THR A 423 -29.54 -21.13 -16.12
CA THR A 423 -29.64 -19.66 -16.11
C THR A 423 -30.69 -19.18 -15.11
N PHE A 424 -30.29 -18.27 -14.21
CA PHE A 424 -31.17 -17.65 -13.21
C PHE A 424 -31.44 -16.19 -13.57
N ARG A 425 -32.71 -15.76 -13.50
CA ARG A 425 -33.09 -14.37 -13.72
C ARG A 425 -33.63 -13.76 -12.43
N LEU A 426 -32.98 -12.72 -11.93
CA LEU A 426 -33.39 -11.96 -10.75
C LEU A 426 -34.08 -10.66 -11.19
N ARG A 427 -35.32 -10.47 -10.75
CA ARG A 427 -36.09 -9.23 -10.93
C ARG A 427 -36.17 -8.47 -9.61
N LEU A 428 -35.52 -7.32 -9.55
CA LEU A 428 -35.55 -6.41 -8.41
C LEU A 428 -36.84 -5.56 -8.45
N HIS A 429 -37.60 -5.54 -7.36
CA HIS A 429 -38.78 -4.69 -7.21
C HIS A 429 -38.43 -3.36 -6.53
N SER A 430 -39.12 -2.30 -6.93
CA SER A 430 -38.80 -0.90 -6.66
C SER A 430 -38.96 -0.42 -5.20
N LYS A 431 -39.25 -1.31 -4.24
CA LYS A 431 -39.49 -0.95 -2.84
C LYS A 431 -38.39 -1.43 -1.87
N GLY A 432 -37.45 -2.27 -2.33
CA GLY A 432 -36.35 -2.78 -1.51
C GLY A 432 -35.18 -1.80 -1.42
N VAL A 433 -34.90 -1.28 -0.23
CA VAL A 433 -33.70 -0.48 0.08
C VAL A 433 -32.42 -1.34 0.06
N TRP A 434 -32.59 -2.64 0.29
CA TRP A 434 -31.58 -3.69 0.30
C TRP A 434 -32.19 -4.94 -0.35
N TRP A 435 -31.36 -5.75 -1.03
CA TRP A 435 -31.78 -7.03 -1.60
C TRP A 435 -30.71 -8.09 -1.39
N ALA A 436 -31.13 -9.35 -1.26
CA ALA A 436 -30.24 -10.50 -1.23
C ALA A 436 -30.86 -11.70 -1.96
N ALA A 437 -30.02 -12.47 -2.63
CA ALA A 437 -30.37 -13.71 -3.29
C ALA A 437 -29.36 -14.81 -2.97
N VAL A 438 -29.84 -16.04 -2.75
CA VAL A 438 -29.01 -17.21 -2.49
C VAL A 438 -29.20 -18.20 -3.62
N ILE A 439 -28.10 -18.58 -4.28
CA ILE A 439 -28.07 -19.67 -5.26
C ILE A 439 -27.47 -20.89 -4.57
N VAL A 440 -28.24 -21.97 -4.48
CA VAL A 440 -27.83 -23.22 -3.83
C VAL A 440 -27.71 -24.31 -4.88
N GLY A 441 -26.58 -25.02 -4.90
CA GLY A 441 -26.33 -26.15 -5.81
C GLY A 441 -25.81 -27.38 -5.08
N THR A 442 -26.01 -28.55 -5.68
CA THR A 442 -25.42 -29.83 -5.27
C THR A 442 -24.54 -30.40 -6.38
N MET A 443 -23.39 -30.95 -6.00
CA MET A 443 -22.49 -31.66 -6.93
C MET A 443 -22.66 -33.17 -6.77
N GLU A 444 -22.83 -33.92 -7.86
CA GLU A 444 -22.95 -35.39 -7.83
C GLU A 444 -21.69 -36.09 -7.28
N SER A 445 -20.49 -35.51 -7.48
CA SER A 445 -19.24 -36.06 -6.97
C SER A 445 -19.05 -35.89 -5.45
N LEU A 446 -19.83 -35.00 -4.83
CA LEU A 446 -19.84 -34.72 -3.40
C LEU A 446 -21.29 -34.44 -2.95
N PRO A 447 -22.18 -35.44 -2.93
CA PRO A 447 -23.63 -35.25 -2.77
C PRO A 447 -24.03 -34.67 -1.41
N GLN A 448 -23.13 -34.73 -0.42
CA GLN A 448 -23.31 -34.13 0.91
C GLN A 448 -22.77 -32.70 1.02
N THR A 449 -22.15 -32.17 -0.02
CA THR A 449 -21.65 -30.79 -0.05
C THR A 449 -22.61 -29.92 -0.85
N ARG A 450 -23.38 -29.08 -0.14
CA ARG A 450 -24.17 -28.01 -0.76
C ARG A 450 -23.31 -26.77 -0.92
N ILE A 451 -23.33 -26.18 -2.12
CA ILE A 451 -22.62 -24.95 -2.43
C ILE A 451 -23.63 -23.82 -2.39
N CYS A 452 -23.37 -22.79 -1.58
CA CYS A 452 -24.22 -21.62 -1.46
C CYS A 452 -23.47 -20.38 -1.96
N ILE A 453 -24.06 -19.68 -2.93
CA ILE A 453 -23.57 -18.39 -3.44
C ILE A 453 -24.54 -17.32 -2.96
N LEU A 454 -24.03 -16.36 -2.20
CA LEU A 454 -24.79 -15.27 -1.61
C LEU A 454 -24.53 -13.99 -2.43
N LEU A 455 -25.60 -13.37 -2.89
CA LEU A 455 -25.60 -12.13 -3.65
C LEU A 455 -26.34 -11.06 -2.84
N GLY A 456 -25.80 -9.86 -2.72
CA GLY A 456 -26.47 -8.76 -2.03
C GLY A 456 -26.07 -7.38 -2.52
N GLY A 457 -26.92 -6.38 -2.27
CA GLY A 457 -26.64 -4.99 -2.63
C GLY A 457 -27.57 -3.99 -1.94
N THR A 458 -27.13 -2.74 -1.85
CA THR A 458 -27.90 -1.60 -1.30
C THR A 458 -28.08 -0.53 -2.36
N SER A 459 -29.23 0.17 -2.37
CA SER A 459 -29.51 1.19 -3.40
C SER A 459 -29.36 2.64 -2.90
N LEU A 460 -29.03 2.85 -1.62
CA LEU A 460 -29.03 4.18 -1.01
C LEU A 460 -27.61 4.79 -0.90
N HIS A 461 -27.50 6.01 -1.43
CA HIS A 461 -26.37 6.94 -1.38
C HIS A 461 -25.09 6.56 -2.13
N GLY A 462 -25.15 6.67 -3.46
CA GLY A 462 -23.98 6.99 -4.30
C GLY A 462 -22.96 5.86 -4.53
N SER A 463 -23.02 4.77 -3.79
CA SER A 463 -22.28 3.54 -4.04
C SER A 463 -23.23 2.46 -4.57
N ARG A 464 -23.40 2.39 -5.88
CA ARG A 464 -24.06 1.25 -6.53
C ARG A 464 -23.00 0.17 -6.80
N GLY A 465 -22.64 -0.57 -5.76
CA GLY A 465 -21.80 -1.77 -5.84
C GLY A 465 -22.63 -3.02 -5.59
N ILE A 466 -22.36 -4.09 -6.32
CA ILE A 466 -22.93 -5.42 -6.07
C ILE A 466 -21.87 -6.19 -5.27
N SER A 467 -22.20 -6.70 -4.09
CA SER A 467 -21.28 -7.56 -3.33
C SER A 467 -21.65 -9.03 -3.54
N VAL A 468 -20.65 -9.87 -3.79
CA VAL A 468 -20.81 -11.30 -4.06
C VAL A 468 -19.99 -12.11 -3.07
N GLY A 469 -20.61 -12.94 -2.24
CA GLY A 469 -19.94 -13.83 -1.30
C GLY A 469 -20.13 -15.30 -1.68
N LEU A 470 -19.11 -16.13 -1.54
CA LEU A 470 -19.21 -17.58 -1.74
C LEU A 470 -19.01 -18.28 -0.39
N VAL A 471 -19.93 -19.16 0.01
CA VAL A 471 -19.90 -19.81 1.33
C VAL A 471 -20.03 -21.32 1.19
N LYS A 472 -19.15 -22.05 1.87
CA LYS A 472 -19.20 -23.51 1.94
C LYS A 472 -20.00 -23.93 3.17
N ALA A 473 -21.19 -24.50 2.97
CA ALA A 473 -21.92 -25.16 4.05
C ALA A 473 -21.34 -26.58 4.23
N ARG A 474 -20.73 -26.86 5.39
CA ARG A 474 -20.38 -28.23 5.80
C ARG A 474 -21.28 -28.62 6.96
N GLY A 475 -22.20 -29.54 6.71
CA GLY A 475 -23.10 -30.11 7.71
C GLY A 475 -24.39 -30.60 7.06
N ASP A 476 -24.96 -31.66 7.63
CA ASP A 476 -26.29 -32.16 7.30
C ASP A 476 -27.35 -31.12 7.72
N GLY A 477 -27.57 -30.12 6.86
CA GLY A 477 -28.61 -29.10 6.99
C GLY A 477 -29.83 -29.42 6.11
N PRO A 478 -31.05 -29.05 6.54
CA PRO A 478 -32.28 -29.82 6.37
C PRO A 478 -32.77 -29.97 4.92
N HIS A 479 -33.67 -30.92 4.72
CA HIS A 479 -34.37 -31.17 3.46
C HIS A 479 -35.07 -29.89 2.98
N ILE A 480 -34.76 -29.48 1.74
CA ILE A 480 -35.30 -28.29 1.09
C ILE A 480 -36.82 -28.46 0.96
N GLY A 481 -37.58 -27.86 1.88
CA GLY A 481 -39.02 -28.04 1.93
C GLY A 481 -39.83 -26.96 2.64
N GLN A 482 -39.25 -26.09 3.49
CA GLN A 482 -40.07 -25.12 4.23
C GLN A 482 -39.46 -23.72 4.28
N LYS A 483 -40.31 -22.75 3.91
CA LYS A 483 -40.02 -21.33 3.70
C LYS A 483 -39.48 -20.63 4.96
N ASP A 484 -39.82 -21.16 6.14
CA ASP A 484 -39.52 -20.55 7.44
C ASP A 484 -38.06 -20.76 7.91
N GLU A 485 -37.38 -21.82 7.44
CA GLU A 485 -35.96 -22.05 7.78
C GLU A 485 -35.01 -21.18 6.95
N ASN A 486 -35.42 -20.76 5.74
CA ASN A 486 -34.65 -19.84 4.92
C ASN A 486 -34.58 -18.45 5.57
N ASP A 487 -35.70 -17.98 6.14
CA ASP A 487 -35.76 -16.73 6.88
C ASP A 487 -34.95 -16.81 8.18
N ALA A 488 -34.94 -17.97 8.86
CA ALA A 488 -34.10 -18.21 10.04
C ALA A 488 -32.60 -18.18 9.71
N ILE A 489 -32.17 -18.81 8.60
CA ILE A 489 -30.77 -18.81 8.15
C ILE A 489 -30.35 -17.39 7.73
N LEU A 490 -31.19 -16.67 6.99
CA LEU A 490 -30.92 -15.30 6.54
C LEU A 490 -30.91 -14.30 7.71
N HIS A 491 -31.76 -14.49 8.72
CA HIS A 491 -31.80 -13.67 9.93
C HIS A 491 -30.63 -13.98 10.89
N GLN A 492 -30.22 -15.25 11.01
CA GLN A 492 -29.02 -15.63 11.75
C GLN A 492 -27.76 -15.06 11.09
N TRP A 493 -27.74 -14.99 9.76
CA TRP A 493 -26.65 -14.40 8.98
C TRP A 493 -26.60 -12.86 9.05
N SER A 494 -27.74 -12.16 9.05
CA SER A 494 -27.76 -10.70 9.22
C SER A 494 -27.20 -10.27 10.58
N GLN A 495 -27.35 -11.12 11.61
CA GLN A 495 -26.73 -10.95 12.92
C GLN A 495 -25.23 -11.29 12.96
N GLN A 496 -24.77 -12.29 12.19
CA GLN A 496 -23.34 -12.63 12.10
C GLN A 496 -22.51 -11.60 11.31
N LEU A 497 -23.10 -10.91 10.34
CA LEU A 497 -22.46 -9.82 9.60
C LEU A 497 -22.09 -8.60 10.46
N GLN A 498 -22.57 -8.51 11.71
CA GLN A 498 -22.16 -7.46 12.65
C GLN A 498 -20.92 -7.84 13.51
N LEU A 499 -20.37 -9.05 13.39
CA LEU A 499 -19.24 -9.50 14.21
C LEU A 499 -18.15 -10.19 13.39
N ASN A 500 -17.00 -9.52 13.36
CA ASN A 500 -15.66 -9.99 13.02
C ASN A 500 -15.31 -10.24 11.53
N ASP A 501 -14.23 -9.56 11.13
CA ASP A 501 -13.38 -9.88 9.98
C ASP A 501 -12.98 -11.37 9.99
N GLN A 502 -12.84 -11.91 8.76
CA GLN A 502 -12.26 -13.20 8.36
C GLN A 502 -13.22 -14.38 8.15
N ILE A 503 -13.51 -14.63 6.87
CA ILE A 503 -13.49 -15.99 6.32
C ILE A 503 -12.61 -15.97 5.08
N ALA A 504 -11.39 -16.49 5.19
CA ALA A 504 -10.50 -16.71 4.05
C ALA A 504 -10.99 -17.90 3.21
N LEU A 505 -11.03 -17.75 1.88
CA LEU A 505 -11.24 -18.85 0.94
C LEU A 505 -10.03 -18.96 -0.02
N PRO A 506 -9.49 -20.17 -0.26
CA PRO A 506 -8.39 -20.38 -1.19
C PRO A 506 -8.79 -20.06 -2.64
N ALA A 507 -7.88 -19.41 -3.39
CA ALA A 507 -8.03 -19.02 -4.79
C ALA A 507 -8.30 -20.18 -5.78
N ALA A 508 -8.19 -21.44 -5.36
CA ALA A 508 -8.36 -22.60 -6.22
C ALA A 508 -9.84 -22.96 -6.54
N PHE A 509 -10.81 -22.45 -5.79
CA PHE A 509 -12.20 -22.93 -5.86
C PHE A 509 -13.03 -22.38 -7.04
N GLU A 510 -12.67 -21.23 -7.60
CA GLU A 510 -13.41 -20.59 -8.72
C GLU A 510 -13.20 -21.35 -10.04
N SER A 511 -12.02 -21.95 -10.24
CA SER A 511 -11.71 -22.80 -11.40
C SER A 511 -12.45 -24.16 -11.39
N LEU A 512 -12.93 -24.60 -10.22
CA LEU A 512 -13.51 -25.92 -10.00
C LEU A 512 -15.02 -25.98 -10.30
N LEU A 513 -15.72 -24.83 -10.32
CA LEU A 513 -17.19 -24.77 -10.39
C LEU A 513 -17.76 -24.30 -11.74
N GLY A 514 -16.94 -23.73 -12.63
CA GLY A 514 -17.39 -23.30 -13.96
C GLY A 514 -18.48 -22.21 -13.94
N ILE A 515 -18.52 -21.31 -12.98
CA ILE A 515 -19.59 -20.31 -12.93
C ILE A 515 -19.09 -18.99 -13.53
N SER A 516 -19.85 -18.41 -14.47
CA SER A 516 -19.65 -17.05 -14.97
C SER A 516 -20.84 -16.18 -14.57
N ILE A 517 -20.61 -14.92 -14.22
CA ILE A 517 -21.68 -13.97 -13.90
C ILE A 517 -21.69 -12.91 -14.99
N THR A 518 -22.81 -12.80 -15.70
CA THR A 518 -23.01 -11.81 -16.76
C THR A 518 -24.14 -10.87 -16.33
N LEU A 519 -24.17 -9.63 -16.80
CA LEU A 519 -25.20 -8.67 -16.46
C LEU A 519 -25.79 -8.10 -17.75
N HIS A 520 -27.10 -8.20 -17.92
CA HIS A 520 -27.81 -7.76 -19.12
C HIS A 520 -28.69 -6.56 -18.80
N GLU A 521 -28.60 -5.51 -19.62
CA GLU A 521 -29.55 -4.39 -19.61
C GLU A 521 -30.66 -4.74 -20.63
N SER A 522 -31.93 -4.73 -20.22
CA SER A 522 -33.08 -4.98 -21.10
C SER A 522 -33.92 -3.72 -21.22
N ARG A 523 -33.71 -2.95 -22.29
CA ARG A 523 -34.63 -1.87 -22.65
C ARG A 523 -35.82 -2.43 -23.44
N GLY A 524 -36.95 -2.61 -22.76
CA GLY A 524 -38.26 -2.70 -23.42
C GLY A 524 -38.39 -3.79 -24.50
N GLY A 525 -38.06 -5.04 -24.18
CA GLY A 525 -38.44 -6.19 -25.01
C GLY A 525 -37.50 -6.56 -26.16
N LEU A 526 -36.39 -5.84 -26.37
CA LEU A 526 -35.28 -6.26 -27.21
C LEU A 526 -34.01 -6.30 -26.33
N GLU A 527 -33.36 -7.48 -26.23
CA GLU A 527 -32.07 -7.63 -25.54
C GLU A 527 -31.05 -6.73 -26.24
N ALA A 528 -30.55 -5.70 -25.55
CA ALA A 528 -29.55 -4.76 -26.08
C ALA A 528 -28.39 -4.62 -25.09
N ASP A 529 -27.16 -4.71 -25.61
CA ASP A 529 -25.87 -4.59 -24.93
C ASP A 529 -25.59 -5.62 -23.81
N THR A 530 -24.74 -6.59 -24.15
CA THR A 530 -24.14 -7.52 -23.18
C THR A 530 -22.90 -6.86 -22.58
N ARG A 531 -22.87 -6.66 -21.26
CA ARG A 531 -21.65 -6.25 -20.54
C ARG A 531 -21.15 -7.42 -19.69
N VAL A 532 -19.90 -7.81 -19.91
CA VAL A 532 -19.21 -8.84 -19.12
C VAL A 532 -18.54 -8.14 -17.94
N LEU A 533 -18.91 -8.49 -16.71
CA LEU A 533 -18.26 -7.99 -15.49
C LEU A 533 -17.36 -9.11 -14.94
N CYS A 534 -16.03 -8.95 -15.02
CA CYS A 534 -15.09 -9.84 -14.35
C CYS A 534 -14.95 -9.39 -12.89
N LEU A 535 -15.35 -10.26 -11.95
CA LEU A 535 -15.18 -10.04 -10.52
C LEU A 535 -13.72 -10.33 -10.13
N TYR A 536 -13.08 -9.40 -9.42
CA TYR A 536 -11.76 -9.57 -8.81
C TYR A 536 -11.90 -9.46 -7.29
N LYS A 537 -11.25 -10.35 -6.53
CA LYS A 537 -11.09 -10.21 -5.08
C LYS A 537 -9.89 -9.31 -4.76
N ASP A 538 -10.05 -8.42 -3.79
CA ASP A 538 -8.90 -7.76 -3.19
C ASP A 538 -8.12 -8.69 -2.24
N GLN A 539 -6.96 -8.22 -1.77
CA GLN A 539 -6.07 -8.97 -0.90
C GLN A 539 -6.65 -9.27 0.50
N PHE A 540 -7.84 -8.76 0.82
CA PHE A 540 -8.54 -8.97 2.09
C PHE A 540 -9.78 -9.86 1.92
N GLY A 541 -9.98 -10.45 0.74
CA GLY A 541 -11.09 -11.35 0.47
C GLY A 541 -12.45 -10.66 0.37
N ARG A 542 -12.47 -9.33 0.21
CA ARG A 542 -13.71 -8.57 0.01
C ARG A 542 -14.02 -8.47 -1.48
N SER A 543 -15.29 -8.64 -1.83
CA SER A 543 -15.79 -8.59 -3.21
C SER A 543 -16.25 -7.18 -3.55
N VAL A 544 -15.77 -6.63 -4.67
CA VAL A 544 -16.19 -5.34 -5.23
C VAL A 544 -16.75 -5.53 -6.63
#